data_AF-A0A0J8RXP2-F1
#
_entry.id   AF-A0A0J8RXP2-F1
#
_cell.length_a   1.000
_cell.length_b   1.000
_cell.length_c   1.000
_cell.angle_alpha   90.00
_cell.angle_beta   90.00
_cell.angle_gamma   90.00
#
_symmetry.space_group_name_H-M   'P 1'
#
loop_
_entity.id
_entity.type
_entity.pdbx_description
1 polymer ?
#
loop_
_entity_poly.entity_id
_entity_poly.type
_entity_poly.pdbx_seq_one_letter_code
_entity_poly.pdbx_strand_id
1 'polypeptide(L)'
;MAILDKDIIGSIAPAESVDDLIAKKKESLQKKRILIESKKADLADELVNLARESHWKKASRTAAIVIGMGLRFDNVASENLINLIVSGAIDSHPGLRGMYSQTMVAIFTMIDVRAACSHKYEDYILGKQYYPSKIQVATKREDPHWTEDFLASFAKPDAEYYVDHENPGWLVWDKTMPAYKPNMTRDLQYDDLEWDVRKCMGSLFDRRWFSAFFGYLKQEPRDVSADKFRMSSAMTLLYVFQLMTRDDLTKATFEEIKEEIAAVFEDGSDKHQHRATAEILAALIGYSRTD
;
A
#
# COMPACT_ATOMS: atom_id res chain seq x y z
N MET A 1 10.71 1.67 18.84
CA MET A 1 10.51 1.02 20.16
C MET A 1 11.28 -0.29 20.11
N ALA A 2 12.00 -0.69 21.15
CA ALA A 2 12.69 -1.98 21.17
C ALA A 2 11.77 -3.01 21.84
N ILE A 3 11.70 -4.22 21.27
CA ILE A 3 11.08 -5.35 21.95
C ILE A 3 12.13 -5.89 22.90
N LEU A 4 11.77 -5.88 24.18
CA LEU A 4 12.71 -6.19 25.25
C LEU A 4 12.28 -7.48 25.92
N ASP A 5 13.23 -8.41 26.01
CA ASP A 5 13.08 -9.62 26.81
C ASP A 5 13.21 -9.24 28.29
N LYS A 6 12.12 -9.40 29.05
CA LYS A 6 12.07 -9.02 30.46
C LYS A 6 12.96 -9.90 31.33
N ASP A 7 13.18 -11.16 30.95
CA ASP A 7 13.99 -12.09 31.71
C ASP A 7 15.48 -11.72 31.57
N ILE A 8 15.89 -11.36 30.35
CA ILE A 8 17.26 -10.85 30.10
C ILE A 8 17.48 -9.54 30.86
N ILE A 9 16.53 -8.60 30.81
CA ILE A 9 16.65 -7.34 31.57
C ILE A 9 16.68 -7.59 33.07
N GLY A 10 15.84 -8.51 33.56
CA GLY A 10 15.81 -8.88 34.97
C GLY A 10 17.15 -9.46 35.44
N SER A 11 17.84 -10.24 34.59
CA SER A 11 19.14 -10.84 34.93
C SER A 11 20.27 -9.85 35.16
N ILE A 12 20.16 -8.62 34.63
CA ILE A 12 21.15 -7.55 34.79
C ILE A 12 20.67 -6.45 35.75
N ALA A 13 19.54 -6.64 36.43
CA ALA A 13 19.01 -5.66 37.37
C ALA A 13 19.93 -5.52 38.60
N PRO A 14 20.14 -4.29 39.10
CA PRO A 14 20.89 -4.08 40.33
C PRO A 14 20.16 -4.68 41.54
N ALA A 15 20.91 -4.97 42.61
CA ALA A 15 20.33 -5.49 43.85
C ALA A 15 19.45 -4.47 44.59
N GLU A 16 19.67 -3.18 44.36
CA GLU A 16 18.83 -2.09 44.89
C GLU A 16 17.63 -1.83 43.98
N SER A 17 16.46 -1.52 44.56
CA SER A 17 15.30 -1.12 43.75
C SER A 17 15.57 0.23 43.09
N VAL A 18 15.49 0.24 41.76
CA VAL A 18 15.65 1.43 40.91
C VAL A 18 14.36 1.75 40.14
N ASP A 19 13.23 1.17 40.56
CA ASP A 19 11.96 1.22 39.84
C ASP A 19 11.46 2.66 39.66
N ASP A 20 11.57 3.50 40.70
CA ASP A 20 11.18 4.91 40.65
C ASP A 20 12.05 5.72 39.68
N LEU A 21 13.35 5.43 39.61
CA LEU A 21 14.27 6.07 38.68
C LEU A 21 13.94 5.70 37.23
N ILE A 22 13.65 4.42 36.98
CA ILE A 22 13.23 3.91 35.67
C ILE A 22 11.90 4.56 35.26
N ALA A 23 10.91 4.59 36.16
CA ALA A 23 9.60 5.19 35.91
C ALA A 23 9.72 6.68 35.55
N LYS A 24 10.46 7.45 36.37
CA LYS A 24 10.71 8.88 36.14
C LYS A 24 11.43 9.13 34.81
N LYS A 25 12.40 8.30 34.47
CA LYS A 25 13.12 8.41 33.19
C LYS A 25 12.21 8.09 32.00
N LYS A 26 11.38 7.04 32.11
CA LYS A 26 10.41 6.64 31.09
C LYS A 26 9.41 7.77 30.81
N GLU A 27 8.84 8.36 31.86
CA GLU A 27 7.91 9.48 31.74
C GLU A 27 8.57 10.70 31.07
N SER A 28 9.79 11.06 31.48
CA SER A 28 10.54 12.16 30.87
C SER A 28 10.80 11.93 29.37
N LEU A 29 11.19 10.71 28.98
CA LEU A 29 11.41 10.34 27.58
C LEU A 29 10.11 10.36 26.78
N GLN A 30 9.00 9.90 27.36
CA GLN A 30 7.67 9.95 26.73
C GLN A 30 7.23 11.40 26.48
N LYS A 31 7.33 12.28 27.48
CA LYS A 31 7.02 13.72 27.33
C LYS A 31 7.87 14.38 26.24
N LYS A 32 9.18 14.09 26.22
CA LYS A 32 10.08 14.60 25.18
C LYS A 32 9.69 14.07 23.79
N ARG A 33 9.33 12.79 23.67
CA ARG A 33 8.88 12.19 22.40
C ARG A 33 7.61 12.86 21.89
N ILE A 34 6.60 13.04 22.75
CA ILE A 34 5.34 13.70 22.37
C ILE A 34 5.61 15.12 21.84
N LEU A 35 6.44 15.90 22.55
CA LEU A 35 6.81 17.24 22.13
C LEU A 35 7.52 17.25 20.76
N ILE A 36 8.47 16.34 20.56
CA ILE A 36 9.20 16.22 19.28
C ILE A 36 8.27 15.84 18.14
N GLU A 37 7.37 14.89 18.35
CA GLU A 37 6.45 14.45 17.29
C GLU A 37 5.43 15.54 16.94
N SER A 38 4.94 16.31 17.91
CA SER A 38 4.13 17.51 17.65
C SER A 38 4.90 18.54 16.83
N LYS A 39 6.15 18.86 17.18
CA LYS A 39 6.95 19.81 16.41
C LYS A 39 7.28 19.34 14.99
N LYS A 40 7.41 18.03 14.79
CA LYS A 40 7.55 17.46 13.45
C LYS A 40 6.27 17.58 12.64
N ALA A 41 5.10 17.38 13.26
CA ALA A 41 3.82 17.57 12.59
C ALA A 41 3.65 19.03 12.13
N ASP A 42 3.90 20.00 13.03
CA ASP A 42 3.86 21.43 12.70
C ASP A 42 4.76 21.76 11.49
N LEU A 43 6.02 21.31 11.53
CA LEU A 43 6.98 21.53 10.46
C LEU A 43 6.57 20.83 9.15
N ALA A 44 6.00 19.61 9.24
CA ALA A 44 5.53 18.90 8.06
C ALA A 44 4.44 19.70 7.34
N ASP A 45 3.49 20.28 8.07
CA ASP A 45 2.42 21.09 7.48
C ASP A 45 2.95 22.39 6.85
N GLU A 46 3.90 23.08 7.49
CA GLU A 46 4.58 24.24 6.91
C GLU A 46 5.27 23.88 5.57
N LEU A 47 5.97 22.74 5.54
CA LEU A 47 6.67 22.27 4.35
C LEU A 47 5.71 21.81 3.26
N VAL A 48 4.55 21.21 3.59
CA VAL A 48 3.50 20.91 2.60
C VAL A 48 3.05 22.18 1.90
N ASN A 49 2.75 23.23 2.67
CA ASN A 49 2.31 24.51 2.11
C ASN A 49 3.40 25.13 1.23
N LEU A 50 4.65 25.09 1.71
CA LEU A 50 5.80 25.53 0.93
C LEU A 50 5.94 24.77 -0.40
N ALA A 51 5.71 23.46 -0.40
CA ALA A 51 5.83 22.64 -1.60
C ALA A 51 4.79 23.03 -2.67
N ARG A 52 3.55 23.34 -2.27
CA ARG A 52 2.46 23.73 -3.18
C ARG A 52 2.76 24.99 -3.98
N GLU A 53 3.37 25.98 -3.33
CA GLU A 53 3.61 27.29 -3.94
C GLU A 53 4.99 27.38 -4.62
N SER A 54 5.78 26.33 -4.54
CA SER A 54 7.17 26.34 -4.99
C SER A 54 7.33 25.84 -6.43
N HIS A 55 8.35 26.36 -7.10
CA HIS A 55 8.85 25.77 -8.35
C HIS A 55 9.20 24.29 -8.16
N TRP A 56 8.96 23.46 -9.19
CA TRP A 56 9.01 21.99 -9.10
C TRP A 56 10.29 21.41 -8.46
N LYS A 57 11.46 22.04 -8.67
CA LYS A 57 12.73 21.61 -8.03
C LYS A 57 12.74 21.76 -6.52
N LYS A 58 12.11 22.82 -6.01
CA LYS A 58 11.98 23.07 -4.58
C LYS A 58 10.84 22.22 -4.02
N ALA A 59 9.70 22.17 -4.72
CA ALA A 59 8.57 21.32 -4.37
C ALA A 59 8.98 19.85 -4.20
N SER A 60 9.74 19.29 -5.15
CA SER A 60 10.19 17.89 -5.09
C SER A 60 11.08 17.58 -3.89
N ARG A 61 12.04 18.47 -3.58
CA ARG A 61 12.92 18.32 -2.41
C ARG A 61 12.16 18.45 -1.10
N THR A 62 11.25 19.43 -1.04
CA THR A 62 10.42 19.66 0.13
C THR A 62 9.47 18.48 0.36
N ALA A 63 8.79 18.00 -0.68
CA ALA A 63 7.92 16.84 -0.63
C ALA A 63 8.66 15.60 -0.10
N ALA A 64 9.85 15.30 -0.62
CA ALA A 64 10.64 14.16 -0.15
C ALA A 64 10.92 14.16 1.37
N ILE A 65 11.19 15.34 1.94
CA ILE A 65 11.40 15.49 3.39
C ILE A 65 10.09 15.22 4.15
N VAL A 66 8.99 15.85 3.72
CA VAL A 66 7.68 15.71 4.36
C VAL A 66 7.18 14.28 4.32
N ILE A 67 7.37 13.59 3.19
CA ILE A 67 6.99 12.19 3.03
C ILE A 67 7.70 11.30 4.06
N GLY A 68 9.01 11.49 4.25
CA GLY A 68 9.76 10.76 5.28
C GLY A 68 9.32 11.09 6.71
N MET A 69 8.74 12.27 6.94
CA MET A 69 8.19 12.65 8.24
C MET A 69 6.79 12.05 8.48
N GLY A 70 5.97 11.95 7.44
CA GLY A 70 4.57 11.51 7.50
C GLY A 70 4.36 10.00 7.40
N LEU A 71 5.33 9.22 6.92
CA LEU A 71 5.22 7.77 6.78
C LEU A 71 5.80 7.03 8.00
N ARG A 72 5.01 6.94 9.09
CA ARG A 72 5.41 6.19 10.29
C ARG A 72 4.36 5.15 10.64
N PHE A 73 4.77 4.14 11.41
CA PHE A 73 3.82 3.17 11.92
C PHE A 73 2.76 3.88 12.77
N ASP A 74 3.15 4.62 13.82
CA ASP A 74 2.20 5.25 14.76
C ASP A 74 1.39 6.43 14.16
N ASN A 75 1.75 6.92 12.97
CA ASN A 75 1.08 8.05 12.32
C ASN A 75 1.24 7.93 10.79
N VAL A 76 0.13 7.84 10.07
CA VAL A 76 0.12 7.62 8.62
C VAL A 76 -0.43 8.86 7.92
N ALA A 77 0.46 9.78 7.56
CA ALA A 77 0.22 10.99 6.77
C ALA A 77 -0.89 11.95 7.28
N SER A 78 -0.59 13.25 7.36
CA SER A 78 -1.64 14.24 7.62
C SER A 78 -2.57 14.39 6.40
N GLU A 79 -3.81 14.83 6.62
CA GLU A 79 -4.73 15.21 5.56
C GLU A 79 -4.10 16.22 4.58
N ASN A 80 -3.32 17.16 5.11
CA ASN A 80 -2.61 18.15 4.31
C ASN A 80 -1.61 17.49 3.34
N LEU A 81 -0.84 16.52 3.83
CA LEU A 81 0.08 15.72 3.02
C LEU A 81 -0.67 14.86 1.99
N ILE A 82 -1.76 14.22 2.37
CA ILE A 82 -2.61 13.44 1.46
C ILE A 82 -3.10 14.31 0.29
N ASN A 83 -3.64 15.49 0.58
CA ASN A 83 -4.11 16.44 -0.43
C ASN A 83 -3.00 16.86 -1.41
N LEU A 84 -1.79 17.14 -0.89
CA LEU A 84 -0.64 17.47 -1.73
C LEU A 84 -0.29 16.32 -2.67
N ILE A 85 -0.24 15.10 -2.15
CA ILE A 85 0.20 13.92 -2.91
C ILE A 85 -0.83 13.55 -3.97
N VAL A 86 -2.12 13.44 -3.62
CA VAL A 86 -3.16 13.03 -4.56
C VAL A 86 -3.28 14.05 -5.69
N SER A 87 -3.28 15.35 -5.37
CA SER A 87 -3.31 16.41 -6.38
C SER A 87 -2.02 16.42 -7.22
N GLY A 88 -0.88 16.18 -6.58
CA GLY A 88 0.43 16.15 -7.23
C GLY A 88 0.62 14.95 -8.18
N ALA A 89 -0.09 13.84 -7.97
CA ALA A 89 -0.07 12.69 -8.87
C ALA A 89 -0.60 13.01 -10.28
N ILE A 90 -1.37 14.10 -10.42
CA ILE A 90 -1.84 14.66 -11.69
C ILE A 90 -1.28 16.06 -11.98
N ASP A 91 -0.14 16.41 -11.37
CA ASP A 91 0.55 17.69 -11.63
C ASP A 91 0.97 17.80 -13.10
N SER A 92 1.09 19.02 -13.64
CA SER A 92 1.62 19.24 -14.99
C SER A 92 3.04 18.68 -15.23
N HIS A 93 3.87 18.56 -14.19
CA HIS A 93 5.28 18.19 -14.29
C HIS A 93 5.49 16.66 -14.11
N PRO A 94 6.06 15.94 -15.11
CA PRO A 94 6.27 14.49 -15.08
C PRO A 94 6.94 13.97 -13.81
N GLY A 95 8.04 14.65 -13.42
CA GLY A 95 8.85 14.23 -12.28
C GLY A 95 8.13 14.34 -10.94
N LEU A 96 7.17 15.27 -10.82
CA LEU A 96 6.34 15.40 -9.62
C LEU A 96 5.30 14.30 -9.60
N ARG A 97 4.59 14.05 -10.71
CA ARG A 97 3.61 12.97 -10.80
C ARG A 97 4.18 11.61 -10.42
N GLY A 98 5.36 11.27 -10.95
CA GLY A 98 6.03 10.01 -10.64
C GLY A 98 6.39 9.89 -9.15
N MET A 99 6.94 10.96 -8.56
CA MET A 99 7.27 11.00 -7.13
C MET A 99 6.03 10.85 -6.25
N TYR A 100 4.96 11.60 -6.55
CA TYR A 100 3.73 11.56 -5.77
C TYR A 100 3.00 10.21 -5.92
N SER A 101 2.98 9.61 -7.11
CA SER A 101 2.42 8.26 -7.31
C SER A 101 3.16 7.21 -6.47
N GLN A 102 4.49 7.23 -6.48
CA GLN A 102 5.29 6.33 -5.61
C GLN A 102 5.01 6.56 -4.12
N THR A 103 4.76 7.82 -3.74
CA THR A 103 4.41 8.17 -2.37
C THR A 103 3.04 7.64 -1.98
N MET A 104 2.04 7.71 -2.87
CA MET A 104 0.73 7.10 -2.63
C MET A 104 0.87 5.61 -2.37
N VAL A 105 1.64 4.91 -3.21
CA VAL A 105 1.94 3.48 -3.01
C VAL A 105 2.55 3.24 -1.62
N ALA A 106 3.46 4.10 -1.16
CA ALA A 106 4.06 3.98 0.16
C ALA A 106 3.07 4.22 1.30
N ILE A 107 2.14 5.17 1.17
CA ILE A 107 1.06 5.41 2.13
C ILE A 107 0.17 4.17 2.22
N PHE A 108 -0.35 3.68 1.09
CA PHE A 108 -1.20 2.49 1.06
C PHE A 108 -0.49 1.25 1.62
N THR A 109 0.77 1.07 1.27
CA THR A 109 1.57 -0.05 1.80
C THR A 109 1.74 0.06 3.32
N MET A 110 1.94 1.26 3.87
CA MET A 110 2.03 1.45 5.32
C MET A 110 0.69 1.13 6.01
N ILE A 111 -0.44 1.53 5.41
CA ILE A 111 -1.79 1.19 5.88
C ILE A 111 -1.96 -0.33 5.95
N ASP A 112 -1.65 -1.03 4.86
CA ASP A 112 -1.81 -2.48 4.79
C ASP A 112 -0.84 -3.22 5.71
N VAL A 113 0.40 -2.75 5.84
CA VAL A 113 1.38 -3.31 6.77
C VAL A 113 0.90 -3.18 8.22
N ARG A 114 0.33 -2.04 8.61
CA ARG A 114 -0.24 -1.87 9.95
C ARG A 114 -1.39 -2.87 10.18
N ALA A 115 -2.32 -2.95 9.25
CA ALA A 115 -3.45 -3.87 9.32
C ALA A 115 -2.99 -5.35 9.41
N ALA A 116 -2.05 -5.74 8.56
CA ALA A 116 -1.46 -7.09 8.57
C ALA A 116 -0.76 -7.40 9.91
N CYS A 117 -0.17 -6.39 10.56
CA CYS A 117 0.47 -6.53 11.86
C CYS A 117 -0.49 -6.27 13.04
N SER A 118 -1.81 -6.44 12.85
CA SER A 118 -2.83 -6.23 13.89
C SER A 118 -2.73 -4.85 14.57
N HIS A 119 -2.28 -3.83 13.83
CA HIS A 119 -2.04 -2.45 14.30
C HIS A 119 -1.02 -2.33 15.44
N LYS A 120 -0.27 -3.40 15.73
CA LYS A 120 0.71 -3.46 16.81
C LYS A 120 2.11 -3.28 16.25
N TYR A 121 2.78 -2.23 16.73
CA TYR A 121 4.17 -1.98 16.35
C TYR A 121 5.10 -3.15 16.73
N GLU A 122 4.76 -3.88 17.80
CA GLU A 122 5.50 -5.09 18.19
C GLU A 122 5.45 -6.17 17.10
N ASP A 123 4.26 -6.47 16.58
CA ASP A 123 4.08 -7.48 15.53
C ASP A 123 4.78 -7.05 14.24
N TYR A 124 4.79 -5.75 13.92
CA TYR A 124 5.56 -5.21 12.81
C TYR A 124 7.08 -5.45 12.94
N ILE A 125 7.66 -5.22 14.13
CA ILE A 125 9.08 -5.46 14.36
C ILE A 125 9.41 -6.97 14.40
N LEU A 126 8.50 -7.82 14.87
CA LEU A 126 8.66 -9.27 14.86
C LEU A 126 8.36 -9.92 13.50
N GLY A 127 7.89 -9.15 12.52
CA GLY A 127 7.45 -9.68 11.23
C GLY A 127 6.23 -10.60 11.33
N LYS A 128 5.41 -10.45 12.37
CA LYS A 128 4.18 -11.22 12.56
C LYS A 128 3.08 -10.58 11.72
N GLN A 129 2.68 -11.29 10.67
CA GLN A 129 1.63 -10.86 9.75
C GLN A 129 0.45 -11.82 9.81
N TYR A 130 -0.76 -11.24 9.81
CA TYR A 130 -2.01 -11.95 9.83
C TYR A 130 -2.86 -11.54 8.62
N TYR A 131 -3.23 -12.54 7.83
CA TYR A 131 -4.12 -12.39 6.68
C TYR A 131 -5.29 -13.37 6.86
N PRO A 132 -6.50 -12.88 7.17
CA PRO A 132 -7.71 -13.70 7.31
C PRO A 132 -7.97 -14.70 6.18
N SER A 133 -7.63 -14.34 4.94
CA SER A 133 -7.82 -15.19 3.76
C SER A 133 -6.79 -16.31 3.64
N LYS A 134 -5.63 -16.17 4.30
CA LYS A 134 -4.54 -17.12 4.22
C LYS A 134 -4.86 -18.38 5.02
N ILE A 135 -4.85 -19.51 4.34
CA ILE A 135 -5.09 -20.85 4.90
C ILE A 135 -3.90 -21.78 4.64
N GLN A 136 -3.89 -22.89 5.37
CA GLN A 136 -2.99 -24.02 5.13
C GLN A 136 -3.81 -25.17 4.57
N VAL A 137 -3.52 -25.57 3.34
CA VAL A 137 -4.19 -26.69 2.65
C VAL A 137 -3.32 -27.93 2.80
N ALA A 138 -3.91 -29.05 3.21
CA ALA A 138 -3.20 -30.32 3.28
C ALA A 138 -2.86 -30.83 1.87
N THR A 139 -1.60 -31.21 1.65
CA THR A 139 -1.21 -31.86 0.41
C THR A 139 -1.34 -33.38 0.55
N LYS A 140 -1.50 -34.08 -0.58
CA LYS A 140 -1.55 -35.54 -0.64
C LYS A 140 -0.26 -36.10 -1.26
N ARG A 141 0.88 -35.84 -0.63
CA ARG A 141 2.20 -36.24 -1.17
C ARG A 141 2.37 -37.75 -1.45
N GLU A 142 1.59 -38.60 -0.78
CA GLU A 142 1.63 -40.06 -0.96
C GLU A 142 0.71 -40.53 -2.11
N ASP A 143 -0.11 -39.64 -2.66
CA ASP A 143 -1.00 -39.92 -3.78
C ASP A 143 -0.26 -39.65 -5.11
N PRO A 144 -0.04 -40.68 -5.94
CA PRO A 144 0.65 -40.54 -7.23
C PRO A 144 -0.03 -39.55 -8.19
N HIS A 145 -1.33 -39.29 -8.04
CA HIS A 145 -2.10 -38.40 -8.92
C HIS A 145 -2.21 -36.97 -8.38
N TRP A 146 -1.71 -36.68 -7.17
CA TRP A 146 -1.86 -35.36 -6.54
C TRP A 146 -1.35 -34.21 -7.40
N THR A 147 -0.18 -34.37 -8.02
CA THR A 147 0.39 -33.33 -8.88
C THR A 147 -0.46 -33.08 -10.12
N GLU A 148 -1.02 -34.14 -10.73
CA GLU A 148 -1.88 -34.02 -11.90
C GLU A 148 -3.20 -33.32 -11.54
N ASP A 149 -3.84 -33.73 -10.45
CA ASP A 149 -5.05 -33.09 -9.93
C ASP A 149 -4.83 -31.61 -9.60
N PHE A 150 -3.70 -31.30 -8.97
CA PHE A 150 -3.30 -29.92 -8.66
C PHE A 150 -3.11 -29.08 -9.93
N LEU A 151 -2.41 -29.60 -10.94
CA LEU A 151 -2.22 -28.86 -12.20
C LEU A 151 -3.53 -28.72 -12.97
N ALA A 152 -4.38 -29.73 -12.97
CA ALA A 152 -5.70 -29.70 -13.58
C ALA A 152 -6.62 -28.65 -12.93
N SER A 153 -6.41 -28.30 -11.65
CA SER A 153 -7.21 -27.26 -10.99
C SER A 153 -6.94 -25.86 -11.55
N PHE A 154 -5.74 -25.56 -12.09
CA PHE A 154 -5.44 -24.26 -12.71
C PHE A 154 -6.24 -23.98 -13.98
N ALA A 155 -6.81 -25.02 -14.60
CA ALA A 155 -7.69 -24.88 -15.76
C ALA A 155 -9.12 -24.43 -15.37
N LYS A 156 -9.44 -24.37 -14.07
CA LYS A 156 -10.76 -23.99 -13.57
C LYS A 156 -10.68 -22.61 -12.92
N PRO A 157 -11.44 -21.61 -13.41
CA PRO A 157 -11.44 -20.28 -12.79
C PRO A 157 -12.06 -20.31 -11.39
N ASP A 158 -13.11 -21.10 -11.19
CA ASP A 158 -13.74 -21.31 -9.88
C ASP A 158 -12.94 -22.34 -9.08
N ALA A 159 -12.32 -21.88 -7.99
CA ALA A 159 -11.49 -22.70 -7.11
C ALA A 159 -11.91 -22.51 -5.65
N GLU A 160 -11.73 -23.55 -4.82
CA GLU A 160 -11.93 -23.45 -3.37
C GLU A 160 -10.90 -22.54 -2.71
N TYR A 161 -9.71 -22.46 -3.31
CA TYR A 161 -8.61 -21.60 -2.89
C TYR A 161 -7.70 -21.29 -4.09
N TYR A 162 -7.01 -20.15 -4.02
CA TYR A 162 -5.97 -19.77 -4.97
C TYR A 162 -4.58 -19.94 -4.35
N VAL A 163 -3.62 -20.38 -5.16
CA VAL A 163 -2.22 -20.54 -4.77
C VAL A 163 -1.39 -19.49 -5.48
N ASP A 164 -1.06 -18.42 -4.75
CA ASP A 164 -0.28 -17.30 -5.31
C ASP A 164 1.23 -17.52 -5.25
N HIS A 165 1.66 -18.56 -4.55
CA HIS A 165 3.06 -18.89 -4.39
C HIS A 165 3.49 -19.90 -5.47
N GLU A 166 4.61 -19.63 -6.14
CA GLU A 166 5.13 -20.49 -7.22
C GLU A 166 5.97 -21.68 -6.73
N ASN A 167 6.32 -21.73 -5.43
CA ASN A 167 7.22 -22.73 -4.87
C ASN A 167 6.59 -24.07 -4.44
N PRO A 168 5.29 -24.20 -4.04
CA PRO A 168 4.75 -25.49 -3.60
C PRO A 168 4.77 -26.51 -4.75
N GLY A 169 5.28 -27.72 -4.48
CA GLY A 169 5.27 -28.81 -5.45
C GLY A 169 6.29 -28.71 -6.57
N TRP A 170 7.09 -27.63 -6.66
CA TRP A 170 8.11 -27.49 -7.69
C TRP A 170 9.23 -28.54 -7.58
N LEU A 171 9.71 -28.79 -6.35
CA LEU A 171 10.68 -29.85 -6.07
C LEU A 171 10.02 -31.04 -5.37
N VAL A 172 9.21 -30.77 -4.34
CA VAL A 172 8.53 -31.78 -3.52
C VAL A 172 7.31 -31.15 -2.85
N TRP A 173 6.32 -31.98 -2.53
CA TRP A 173 5.15 -31.60 -1.74
C TRP A 173 5.44 -31.73 -0.24
N ASP A 174 5.36 -30.61 0.50
CA ASP A 174 5.33 -30.63 1.96
C ASP A 174 3.93 -30.99 2.48
N LYS A 175 3.75 -31.34 3.76
CA LYS A 175 2.47 -31.76 4.36
C LYS A 175 1.34 -30.76 4.13
N THR A 176 1.65 -29.47 4.11
CA THR A 176 0.69 -28.40 3.84
C THR A 176 1.29 -27.38 2.89
N MET A 177 0.42 -26.65 2.19
CA MET A 177 0.80 -25.50 1.37
C MET A 177 -0.03 -24.27 1.73
N PRO A 178 0.55 -23.06 1.68
CA PRO A 178 -0.21 -21.83 1.85
C PRO A 178 -1.12 -21.59 0.63
N ALA A 179 -2.36 -21.23 0.90
CA ALA A 179 -3.33 -20.82 -0.12
C ALA A 179 -4.22 -19.70 0.41
N TYR A 180 -5.04 -19.11 -0.45
CA TYR A 180 -5.92 -17.99 -0.12
C TYR A 180 -7.36 -18.33 -0.47
N LYS A 181 -8.29 -18.05 0.45
CA LYS A 181 -9.72 -18.22 0.19
C LYS A 181 -10.22 -17.15 -0.79
N PRO A 182 -11.06 -17.51 -1.78
CA PRO A 182 -11.70 -16.56 -2.67
C PRO A 182 -12.86 -15.84 -1.96
N ASN A 183 -13.40 -14.78 -2.60
CA ASN A 183 -14.65 -14.12 -2.21
C ASN A 183 -14.62 -13.56 -0.77
N MET A 184 -13.48 -13.05 -0.36
CA MET A 184 -13.26 -12.47 0.96
C MET A 184 -13.78 -11.04 0.96
N THR A 185 -14.77 -10.73 1.80
CA THR A 185 -15.30 -9.35 1.86
C THR A 185 -14.21 -8.34 2.22
N ARG A 186 -13.24 -8.73 3.07
CA ARG A 186 -12.05 -7.92 3.39
C ARG A 186 -10.87 -8.82 3.77
N ASP A 187 -9.77 -8.68 3.04
CA ASP A 187 -8.50 -9.35 3.33
C ASP A 187 -7.72 -8.74 4.49
N LEU A 188 -7.98 -7.49 4.84
CA LEU A 188 -7.33 -6.79 5.93
C LEU A 188 -8.38 -6.08 6.77
N GLN A 189 -8.20 -6.11 8.09
CA GLN A 189 -9.03 -5.36 9.03
C GLN A 189 -8.31 -4.05 9.33
N TYR A 190 -8.94 -2.92 9.01
CA TYR A 190 -8.40 -1.60 9.27
C TYR A 190 -8.96 -1.02 10.57
N ASP A 191 -8.13 -0.34 11.34
CA ASP A 191 -8.54 0.46 12.50
C ASP A 191 -9.03 1.86 12.10
N ASP A 192 -9.44 2.67 13.08
CA ASP A 192 -9.95 4.03 12.83
C ASP A 192 -8.91 4.92 12.13
N LEU A 193 -7.63 4.81 12.50
CA LEU A 193 -6.55 5.61 11.90
C LEU A 193 -6.42 5.32 10.40
N GLU A 194 -6.41 4.04 10.05
CA GLU A 194 -6.30 3.60 8.67
C GLU A 194 -7.57 3.95 7.87
N TRP A 195 -8.75 3.77 8.46
CA TRP A 195 -10.02 4.17 7.82
C TRP A 195 -10.09 5.68 7.56
N ASP A 196 -9.62 6.51 8.48
CA ASP A 196 -9.64 7.96 8.31
C ASP A 196 -8.76 8.41 7.15
N VAL A 197 -7.56 7.82 7.04
CA VAL A 197 -6.65 8.09 5.91
C VAL A 197 -7.25 7.60 4.59
N ARG A 198 -7.82 6.38 4.57
CA ARG A 198 -8.46 5.82 3.37
C ARG A 198 -9.65 6.67 2.90
N LYS A 199 -10.51 7.11 3.83
CA LYS A 199 -11.65 8.01 3.53
C LYS A 199 -11.18 9.35 2.99
N CYS A 200 -10.16 9.94 3.62
CA CYS A 200 -9.55 11.19 3.16
C CYS A 200 -9.06 11.05 1.71
N MET A 201 -8.26 10.01 1.42
CA MET A 201 -7.78 9.72 0.06
C MET A 201 -8.93 9.46 -0.92
N GLY A 202 -9.87 8.58 -0.57
CA GLY A 202 -11.04 8.22 -1.37
C GLY A 202 -11.82 9.45 -1.84
N SER A 203 -12.06 10.39 -0.94
CA SER A 203 -12.81 11.62 -1.21
C SER A 203 -12.18 12.54 -2.27
N LEU A 204 -10.90 12.33 -2.60
CA LEU A 204 -10.16 13.11 -3.59
C LEU A 204 -10.16 12.47 -4.99
N PHE A 205 -10.55 11.20 -5.11
CA PHE A 205 -10.61 10.50 -6.40
C PHE A 205 -11.98 10.66 -7.05
N ASP A 206 -12.11 11.73 -7.85
CA ASP A 206 -13.24 11.96 -8.74
C ASP A 206 -12.90 11.59 -10.19
N ARG A 207 -13.92 11.57 -11.06
CA ARG A 207 -13.76 11.23 -12.49
C ARG A 207 -12.70 12.09 -13.19
N ARG A 208 -12.57 13.36 -12.80
CA ARG A 208 -11.58 14.29 -13.36
C ARG A 208 -10.16 13.86 -13.01
N TRP A 209 -9.92 13.42 -11.78
CA TRP A 209 -8.62 12.90 -11.37
C TRP A 209 -8.21 11.70 -12.22
N PHE A 210 -9.11 10.73 -12.42
CA PHE A 210 -8.84 9.57 -13.27
C PHE A 210 -8.56 9.97 -14.71
N SER A 211 -9.40 10.83 -15.31
CA SER A 211 -9.21 11.31 -16.67
C SER A 211 -7.84 11.98 -16.86
N ALA A 212 -7.42 12.83 -15.91
CA ALA A 212 -6.12 13.46 -15.93
C ALA A 212 -4.97 12.44 -15.77
N PHE A 213 -5.07 11.54 -14.78
CA PHE A 213 -4.05 10.52 -14.53
C PHE A 213 -3.85 9.62 -15.76
N PHE A 214 -4.95 9.12 -16.32
CA PHE A 214 -4.98 8.30 -17.53
C PHE A 214 -4.45 9.03 -18.76
N GLY A 215 -4.81 10.30 -18.94
CA GLY A 215 -4.27 11.15 -19.99
C GLY A 215 -2.73 11.26 -19.90
N TYR A 216 -2.18 11.41 -18.70
CA TYR A 216 -0.73 11.39 -18.50
C TYR A 216 -0.11 10.00 -18.69
N LEU A 217 -0.83 8.91 -18.38
CA LEU A 217 -0.33 7.56 -18.64
C LEU A 217 -0.09 7.33 -20.13
N LYS A 218 -1.00 7.82 -20.98
CA LYS A 218 -0.88 7.77 -22.45
C LYS A 218 0.29 8.62 -22.95
N GLN A 219 0.56 9.76 -22.33
CA GLN A 219 1.61 10.67 -22.78
C GLN A 219 3.02 10.25 -22.39
N GLU A 220 3.19 9.43 -21.34
CA GLU A 220 4.49 9.18 -20.72
C GLU A 220 4.82 7.70 -20.52
N PRO A 221 6.09 7.31 -20.71
CA PRO A 221 7.23 8.17 -21.05
C PRO A 221 7.42 8.32 -22.57
N ARG A 222 7.85 9.51 -23.02
CA ARG A 222 8.13 9.79 -24.44
C ARG A 222 9.52 9.33 -24.92
N ASP A 223 10.39 9.00 -23.98
CA ASP A 223 11.72 8.47 -24.30
C ASP A 223 11.60 6.98 -24.59
N VAL A 224 12.03 6.58 -25.79
CA VAL A 224 12.01 5.18 -26.26
C VAL A 224 12.80 4.26 -25.33
N SER A 225 13.85 4.76 -24.69
CA SER A 225 14.63 3.99 -23.71
C SER A 225 13.91 3.81 -22.37
N ALA A 226 12.88 4.61 -22.11
CA ALA A 226 12.10 4.60 -20.87
C ALA A 226 10.69 4.00 -21.05
N ASP A 227 10.23 3.76 -22.29
CA ASP A 227 8.89 3.22 -22.61
C ASP A 227 8.75 1.76 -22.15
N LYS A 228 8.32 1.62 -20.90
CA LYS A 228 8.13 0.35 -20.20
C LYS A 228 6.91 0.42 -19.30
N PHE A 229 6.39 -0.75 -18.96
CA PHE A 229 5.34 -0.89 -17.94
C PHE A 229 5.79 -0.27 -16.62
N ARG A 230 5.05 0.72 -16.10
CA ARG A 230 5.39 1.41 -14.87
C ARG A 230 4.64 0.83 -13.68
N MET A 231 5.37 0.03 -12.90
CA MET A 231 4.84 -0.56 -11.66
C MET A 231 4.26 0.48 -10.70
N SER A 232 4.87 1.66 -10.55
CA SER A 232 4.34 2.70 -9.65
C SER A 232 2.95 3.19 -10.04
N SER A 233 2.69 3.29 -11.35
CA SER A 233 1.38 3.72 -11.87
C SER A 233 0.34 2.63 -11.70
N ALA A 234 0.67 1.38 -12.06
CA ALA A 234 -0.20 0.24 -11.88
C ALA A 234 -0.53 -0.02 -10.39
N MET A 235 0.47 0.03 -9.50
CA MET A 235 0.26 -0.14 -8.06
C MET A 235 -0.56 1.00 -7.45
N THR A 236 -0.37 2.24 -7.93
CA THR A 236 -1.21 3.37 -7.52
C THR A 236 -2.67 3.09 -7.86
N LEU A 237 -2.94 2.70 -9.11
CA LEU A 237 -4.29 2.38 -9.56
C LEU A 237 -4.88 1.17 -8.84
N LEU A 238 -4.06 0.15 -8.53
CA LEU A 238 -4.50 -1.02 -7.78
C LEU A 238 -5.13 -0.60 -6.45
N TYR A 239 -4.42 0.22 -5.67
CA TYR A 239 -4.93 0.70 -4.38
C TYR A 239 -6.13 1.65 -4.53
N VAL A 240 -6.12 2.50 -5.55
CA VAL A 240 -7.24 3.41 -5.83
C VAL A 240 -8.49 2.64 -6.24
N PHE A 241 -8.35 1.56 -7.03
CA PHE A 241 -9.46 0.68 -7.37
C PHE A 241 -9.98 -0.09 -6.14
N GLN A 242 -9.11 -0.54 -5.23
CA GLN A 242 -9.57 -1.10 -3.95
C GLN A 242 -10.41 -0.10 -3.14
N LEU A 243 -10.01 1.18 -3.10
CA LEU A 243 -10.84 2.22 -2.46
C LEU A 243 -12.21 2.38 -3.13
N MET A 244 -12.27 2.18 -4.45
CA MET A 244 -13.49 2.33 -5.24
C MET A 244 -14.43 1.14 -5.12
N THR A 245 -13.94 -0.07 -5.37
CA THR A 245 -14.79 -1.26 -5.53
C THR A 245 -15.06 -1.94 -4.20
N ARG A 246 -14.01 -2.16 -3.39
CA ARG A 246 -14.11 -2.90 -2.13
C ARG A 246 -14.61 -2.03 -0.99
N ASP A 247 -14.12 -0.79 -0.92
CA ASP A 247 -14.40 0.10 0.21
C ASP A 247 -15.49 1.15 -0.06
N ASP A 248 -15.89 1.36 -1.33
CA ASP A 248 -16.87 2.36 -1.76
C ASP A 248 -16.59 3.78 -1.22
N LEU A 249 -15.32 4.19 -1.27
CA LEU A 249 -14.85 5.46 -0.72
C LEU A 249 -14.56 6.54 -1.76
N THR A 250 -14.50 6.19 -3.04
CA THR A 250 -14.19 7.15 -4.11
C THR A 250 -15.42 7.92 -4.56
N LYS A 251 -15.22 9.15 -5.08
CA LYS A 251 -16.31 9.91 -5.70
C LYS A 251 -16.66 9.40 -7.09
N ALA A 252 -15.66 8.91 -7.83
CA ALA A 252 -15.88 8.25 -9.10
C ALA A 252 -16.47 6.84 -8.90
N THR A 253 -17.33 6.44 -9.82
CA THR A 253 -17.93 5.11 -9.88
C THR A 253 -17.20 4.22 -10.89
N PHE A 254 -17.30 2.90 -10.72
CA PHE A 254 -16.66 1.95 -11.64
C PHE A 254 -17.15 2.09 -13.09
N GLU A 255 -18.43 2.42 -13.31
CA GLU A 255 -18.98 2.64 -14.66
C GLU A 255 -18.35 3.86 -15.34
N GLU A 256 -18.14 4.97 -14.61
CA GLU A 256 -17.41 6.12 -15.15
C GLU A 256 -15.97 5.75 -15.52
N ILE A 257 -15.32 4.90 -14.71
CA ILE A 257 -13.96 4.45 -15.01
C ILE A 257 -13.91 3.57 -16.25
N LYS A 258 -14.91 2.73 -16.52
CA LYS A 258 -14.97 1.97 -17.78
C LYS A 258 -14.99 2.90 -19.00
N GLU A 259 -15.75 3.99 -18.93
CA GLU A 259 -15.76 5.01 -19.99
C GLU A 259 -14.38 5.66 -20.16
N GLU A 260 -13.72 6.04 -19.06
CA GLU A 260 -12.38 6.62 -19.12
C GLU A 260 -11.33 5.61 -19.63
N ILE A 261 -11.42 4.32 -19.29
CA ILE A 261 -10.54 3.27 -19.82
C ILE A 261 -10.74 3.10 -21.32
N ALA A 262 -12.00 3.04 -21.79
CA ALA A 262 -12.30 2.97 -23.21
C ALA A 262 -11.75 4.18 -23.97
N ALA A 263 -11.83 5.37 -23.36
CA ALA A 263 -11.25 6.60 -23.90
C ALA A 263 -9.71 6.61 -23.91
N VAL A 264 -9.02 5.83 -23.06
CA VAL A 264 -7.56 5.65 -23.12
C VAL A 264 -7.15 4.77 -24.28
N PHE A 265 -7.86 3.65 -24.48
CA PHE A 265 -7.57 2.70 -25.54
C PHE A 265 -7.88 3.29 -26.92
N GLU A 266 -8.96 4.08 -27.02
CA GLU A 266 -9.48 4.63 -28.28
C GLU A 266 -9.65 3.53 -29.35
N ASP A 267 -8.84 3.56 -30.41
CA ASP A 267 -8.82 2.58 -31.49
C ASP A 267 -7.66 1.57 -31.38
N GLY A 268 -6.78 1.73 -30.38
CA GLY A 268 -5.61 0.88 -30.18
C GLY A 268 -4.55 1.00 -31.29
N SER A 269 -4.53 2.10 -32.05
CA SER A 269 -3.53 2.32 -33.11
C SER A 269 -2.17 2.79 -32.58
N ASP A 270 -2.11 3.38 -31.38
CA ASP A 270 -0.90 3.90 -30.76
C ASP A 270 -0.39 2.95 -29.66
N LYS A 271 0.90 2.60 -29.72
CA LYS A 271 1.58 1.76 -28.70
C LYS A 271 1.41 2.29 -27.27
N HIS A 272 1.30 3.60 -27.08
CA HIS A 272 1.15 4.21 -25.77
C HIS A 272 -0.28 4.06 -25.22
N GLN A 273 -1.30 3.96 -26.10
CA GLN A 273 -2.65 3.55 -25.68
C GLN A 273 -2.61 2.13 -25.11
N HIS A 274 -1.92 1.19 -25.79
CA HIS A 274 -1.76 -0.18 -25.31
C HIS A 274 -1.05 -0.25 -23.96
N ARG A 275 0.10 0.43 -23.82
CA ARG A 275 0.85 0.43 -22.56
C ARG A 275 0.01 1.02 -21.41
N ALA A 276 -0.61 2.18 -21.62
CA ALA A 276 -1.45 2.81 -20.60
C ALA A 276 -2.62 1.91 -20.21
N THR A 277 -3.31 1.34 -21.20
CA THR A 277 -4.42 0.40 -20.96
C THR A 277 -3.94 -0.85 -20.22
N ALA A 278 -2.79 -1.42 -20.59
CA ALA A 278 -2.21 -2.57 -19.90
C ALA A 278 -1.87 -2.26 -18.43
N GLU A 279 -1.32 -1.08 -18.13
CA GLU A 279 -1.07 -0.62 -16.75
C GLU A 279 -2.38 -0.53 -15.94
N ILE A 280 -3.46 -0.04 -16.55
CA ILE A 280 -4.78 0.07 -15.90
C ILE A 280 -5.42 -1.32 -15.71
N LEU A 281 -5.41 -2.17 -16.73
CA LEU A 281 -5.97 -3.52 -16.65
C LEU A 281 -5.19 -4.40 -15.67
N ALA A 282 -3.87 -4.27 -15.60
CA ALA A 282 -3.06 -4.97 -14.60
C ALA A 282 -3.43 -4.54 -13.18
N ALA A 283 -3.74 -3.26 -12.96
CA ALA A 283 -4.27 -2.78 -11.70
C ALA A 283 -5.66 -3.36 -11.39
N LEU A 284 -6.53 -3.48 -12.40
CA LEU A 284 -7.86 -4.07 -12.24
C LEU A 284 -7.80 -5.56 -11.84
N ILE A 285 -6.97 -6.34 -12.53
CA ILE A 285 -6.74 -7.76 -12.20
C ILE A 285 -6.02 -7.89 -10.85
N GLY A 286 -5.11 -6.96 -10.54
CA GLY A 286 -4.36 -6.96 -9.30
C GLY A 286 -5.24 -6.74 -8.07
N TYR A 287 -6.25 -5.87 -8.13
CA TYR A 287 -7.14 -5.66 -6.98
C TYR A 287 -8.16 -6.80 -6.81
N SER A 288 -8.55 -7.49 -7.87
CA SER A 288 -9.50 -8.61 -7.80
C SER A 288 -8.93 -9.83 -7.08
N ARG A 289 -7.66 -9.80 -6.67
CA ARG A 289 -7.08 -10.76 -5.72
C ARG A 289 -7.65 -10.59 -4.29
N THR A 290 -8.22 -9.42 -4.00
CA THR A 290 -8.77 -9.06 -2.69
C THR A 290 -10.30 -8.99 -2.62
N ASP A 291 -10.97 -9.28 -3.75
CA ASP A 291 -12.42 -9.46 -3.86
C ASP A 291 -12.73 -10.94 -4.04
#